data_AF-A0A9P4HK67-F1
#
_entry.id   AF-A0A9P4HK67-F1
#
_cell.length_a   1.000
_cell.length_b   1.000
_cell.length_c   1.000
_cell.angle_alpha   90.00
_cell.angle_beta   90.00
_cell.angle_gamma   90.00
#
_symmetry.space_group_name_H-M   'P 1'
#
loop_
_entity.id
_entity.type
_entity.pdbx_description
1 polymer ?
#
loop_
_entity_poly.entity_id
_entity_poly.type
_entity_poly.pdbx_seq_one_letter_code
_entity_poly.pdbx_strand_id
1 'polypeptide(L)'
;MTNLDMLLLKGASSKNREEGLQELRYAILTKGIPANSEGMSELRIYIWLILLNAPVTKTDIYLDLVRQGASPAHAKIQNDTFRTFQGDPLFRRRVTQNSITRVLNAVAWRLNDAHEARVNGWQSPPTLSEFGGSPDTSFMSRHSMTAGTRTEASTTNDAEQIGYVQGMNVLCGPFLYASRSEVEAFTGFEALITRECPGYVRGSMEGVHKGLALVDHVLEVVDPKLFAHLMAHHMQAKIYAFASVLTMSACTPPLPEVLCLWDFLFAYGPHLNVLCIVAQLVLIRTEILNSPSPNQILRNLPSLRAKDIIAVATSFAGKIPEDMFREIIEHAK
;
A
#
# COMPACT_ATOMS: atom_id res chain seq x y z
N MET A 1 25.11 -19.49 -3.64
CA MET A 1 24.37 -18.24 -3.89
C MET A 1 22.90 -18.57 -4.02
N THR A 2 22.02 -17.84 -3.33
CA THR A 2 20.56 -18.06 -3.42
C THR A 2 20.06 -17.72 -4.81
N ASN A 3 19.50 -18.71 -5.49
CA ASN A 3 18.79 -18.57 -6.76
C ASN A 3 17.30 -18.42 -6.42
N LEU A 4 16.72 -17.25 -6.71
CA LEU A 4 15.35 -16.92 -6.34
C LEU A 4 14.32 -17.83 -7.04
N ASP A 5 14.54 -18.17 -8.31
CA ASP A 5 13.68 -19.11 -9.04
C ASP A 5 13.64 -20.47 -8.34
N MET A 6 14.82 -20.98 -7.97
CA MET A 6 14.95 -22.26 -7.27
C MET A 6 14.34 -22.22 -5.87
N LEU A 7 14.50 -21.12 -5.15
CA LEU A 7 13.92 -20.94 -3.82
C LEU A 7 12.39 -20.92 -3.87
N LEU A 8 11.81 -20.25 -4.87
CA LEU A 8 10.36 -20.17 -5.06
C LEU A 8 9.77 -21.50 -5.57
N LEU A 9 10.48 -22.21 -6.45
CA LEU A 9 10.01 -23.48 -7.02
C LEU A 9 10.16 -24.67 -6.08
N LYS A 10 11.30 -24.77 -5.37
CA LYS A 10 11.62 -25.94 -4.53
C LYS A 10 11.38 -25.69 -3.04
N GLY A 11 11.11 -24.45 -2.64
CA GLY A 11 11.10 -24.04 -1.24
C GLY A 11 12.51 -23.91 -0.68
N ALA A 12 12.60 -23.54 0.60
CA ALA A 12 13.86 -23.47 1.32
C ALA A 12 14.52 -24.84 1.40
N SER A 13 15.85 -24.87 1.33
CA SER A 13 16.64 -26.11 1.49
C SER A 13 16.46 -26.72 2.89
N SER A 14 16.15 -25.85 3.87
CA SER A 14 15.79 -26.22 5.23
C SER A 14 14.29 -26.53 5.33
N LYS A 15 13.91 -27.52 6.14
CA LYS A 15 12.50 -27.75 6.52
C LYS A 15 11.93 -26.60 7.37
N ASN A 16 12.77 -25.67 7.83
CA ASN A 16 12.37 -24.50 8.59
C ASN A 16 11.93 -23.35 7.67
N ARG A 17 10.64 -22.98 7.75
CA ARG A 17 10.05 -21.89 6.95
C ARG A 17 10.66 -20.53 7.30
N GLU A 18 11.06 -20.33 8.54
CA GLU A 18 11.62 -19.05 9.00
C GLU A 18 12.99 -18.80 8.39
N GLU A 19 13.86 -19.81 8.37
CA GLU A 19 15.15 -19.76 7.68
C GLU A 19 14.98 -19.45 6.20
N GLY A 20 13.99 -20.08 5.55
CA GLY A 20 13.64 -19.79 4.16
C GLY A 20 13.25 -18.33 3.91
N LEU A 21 12.45 -17.75 4.79
CA LEU A 21 12.06 -16.34 4.72
C LEU A 21 13.26 -15.42 4.97
N GLN A 22 14.16 -15.76 5.90
CA GLN A 22 15.38 -15.01 6.15
C GLN A 22 16.32 -15.05 4.93
N GLU A 23 16.50 -16.21 4.29
CA GLU A 23 17.27 -16.35 3.06
C GLU A 23 16.67 -15.52 1.91
N LEU A 24 15.35 -15.53 1.75
CA LEU A 24 14.64 -14.73 0.76
C LEU A 24 14.87 -13.23 0.99
N ARG A 25 14.64 -12.76 2.23
CA ARG A 25 14.87 -11.35 2.60
C ARG A 25 16.31 -10.94 2.36
N TYR A 26 17.28 -11.75 2.79
CA TYR A 26 18.70 -11.48 2.57
C TYR A 26 19.05 -11.39 1.08
N ALA A 27 18.50 -12.29 0.25
CA ALA A 27 18.73 -12.25 -1.19
C ALA A 27 18.16 -10.96 -1.83
N ILE A 28 16.96 -10.53 -1.44
CA ILE A 28 16.35 -9.30 -1.94
C ILE A 28 17.14 -8.07 -1.49
N LEU A 29 17.51 -7.99 -0.21
CA LEU A 29 18.23 -6.83 0.34
C LEU A 29 19.64 -6.67 -0.24
N THR A 30 20.30 -7.77 -0.64
CA THR A 30 21.67 -7.73 -1.17
C THR A 30 21.73 -7.66 -2.69
N LYS A 31 20.76 -8.22 -3.42
CA LYS A 31 20.80 -8.34 -4.89
C LYS A 31 19.62 -7.70 -5.60
N GLY A 32 18.53 -7.42 -4.89
CA GLY A 32 17.25 -7.04 -5.47
C GLY A 32 16.54 -8.21 -6.16
N ILE A 33 15.31 -7.95 -6.63
CA ILE A 33 14.57 -8.89 -7.47
C ILE A 33 14.99 -8.66 -8.93
N PRO A 34 15.44 -9.69 -9.67
CA PRO A 34 15.76 -9.56 -11.09
C PRO A 34 14.58 -9.00 -11.88
N ALA A 35 14.81 -7.93 -12.63
CA ALA A 35 13.82 -7.27 -13.46
C ALA A 35 14.46 -6.72 -14.74
N ASN A 36 13.66 -6.53 -15.79
CA ASN A 36 14.11 -5.84 -17.00
C ASN A 36 14.18 -4.31 -16.77
N SER A 37 14.55 -3.54 -17.81
CA SER A 37 14.66 -2.08 -17.75
C SER A 37 13.34 -1.35 -17.47
N GLU A 38 12.20 -2.00 -17.67
CA GLU A 38 10.87 -1.48 -17.35
C GLU A 38 10.43 -1.84 -15.93
N GLY A 39 11.30 -2.51 -15.15
CA GLY A 39 10.98 -2.99 -13.82
C GLY A 39 10.12 -4.25 -13.82
N MET A 40 9.91 -4.93 -14.95
CA MET A 40 9.13 -6.16 -14.99
C MET A 40 9.92 -7.37 -14.53
N SER A 41 9.31 -8.20 -13.68
CA SER A 41 9.88 -9.45 -13.17
C SER A 41 8.84 -10.55 -13.15
N GLU A 42 9.24 -11.75 -13.56
CA GLU A 42 8.40 -12.94 -13.52
C GLU A 42 8.13 -13.42 -12.08
N LEU A 43 8.94 -12.97 -11.11
CA LEU A 43 8.95 -13.46 -9.72
C LEU A 43 8.35 -12.47 -8.72
N ARG A 44 8.37 -11.17 -9.04
CA ARG A 44 8.10 -10.10 -8.06
C ARG A 44 6.79 -10.26 -7.33
N ILE A 45 5.69 -10.48 -8.06
CA ILE A 45 4.38 -10.59 -7.42
C ILE A 45 4.31 -11.76 -6.44
N TYR A 46 4.88 -12.92 -6.78
CA TYR A 46 4.90 -14.07 -5.88
C TYR A 46 5.75 -13.81 -4.64
N ILE A 47 6.89 -13.14 -4.80
CA ILE A 47 7.74 -12.72 -3.68
C ILE A 47 6.97 -11.75 -2.77
N TRP A 48 6.28 -10.76 -3.34
CA TRP A 48 5.46 -9.82 -2.57
C TRP A 48 4.36 -10.53 -1.79
N LEU A 49 3.63 -11.46 -2.41
CA LEU A 49 2.60 -12.24 -1.74
C LEU A 49 3.18 -13.08 -0.58
N ILE A 50 4.36 -13.69 -0.76
CA ILE A 50 5.05 -14.42 0.31
C ILE A 50 5.42 -13.49 1.47
N LEU A 51 6.02 -12.33 1.18
CA LEU A 51 6.50 -11.38 2.19
C LEU A 51 5.36 -10.70 2.95
N LEU A 52 4.23 -10.46 2.29
CA LEU A 52 2.98 -9.97 2.90
C LEU A 52 2.20 -11.09 3.61
N ASN A 53 2.71 -12.34 3.58
CA ASN A 53 2.03 -13.53 4.09
C ASN A 53 0.58 -13.63 3.56
N ALA A 54 0.40 -13.29 2.30
CA ALA A 54 -0.87 -13.24 1.62
C ALA A 54 -1.21 -14.65 1.08
N PRO A 55 -2.25 -15.31 1.60
CA PRO A 55 -2.62 -16.64 1.12
C PRO A 55 -3.12 -16.56 -0.33
N VAL A 56 -2.93 -17.64 -1.09
CA VAL A 56 -3.47 -17.72 -2.45
C VAL A 56 -4.99 -17.64 -2.41
N THR A 57 -5.55 -16.62 -3.05
CA THR A 57 -7.00 -16.47 -3.20
C THR A 57 -7.49 -17.32 -4.36
N LYS A 58 -8.51 -18.16 -4.13
CA LYS A 58 -9.20 -18.86 -5.22
C LYS A 58 -9.83 -17.82 -6.16
N THR A 59 -9.62 -17.99 -7.46
CA THR A 59 -10.13 -17.07 -8.50
C THR A 59 -11.63 -16.80 -8.36
N ASP A 60 -12.43 -17.82 -8.00
CA ASP A 60 -13.89 -17.67 -7.84
C ASP A 60 -14.27 -16.62 -6.80
N ILE A 61 -13.49 -16.50 -5.71
CA ILE A 61 -13.74 -15.48 -4.67
C ILE A 61 -13.61 -14.07 -5.26
N TYR A 62 -12.57 -13.83 -6.05
CA TYR A 62 -12.40 -12.54 -6.73
C TYR A 62 -13.49 -12.31 -7.78
N LEU A 63 -13.81 -13.34 -8.58
CA LEU A 63 -14.86 -13.23 -9.60
C LEU A 63 -16.22 -12.93 -8.99
N ASP A 64 -16.54 -13.52 -7.85
CA ASP A 64 -17.78 -13.25 -7.11
C ASP A 64 -17.85 -11.78 -6.67
N LEU A 65 -16.75 -11.22 -6.15
CA LEU A 65 -16.67 -9.80 -5.82
C LEU A 65 -16.81 -8.91 -7.07
N VAL A 66 -16.21 -9.28 -8.19
CA VAL A 66 -16.35 -8.55 -9.47
C VAL A 66 -17.80 -8.60 -9.99
N ARG A 67 -18.48 -9.75 -9.85
CA ARG A 67 -19.88 -9.92 -10.25
C ARG A 67 -20.85 -9.06 -9.45
N GLN A 68 -20.50 -8.69 -8.22
CA GLN A 68 -21.29 -7.72 -7.44
C GLN A 68 -21.30 -6.32 -8.06
N GLY A 69 -20.33 -6.01 -8.94
CA GLY A 69 -20.30 -4.76 -9.69
C GLY A 69 -19.92 -3.56 -8.82
N ALA A 70 -20.63 -2.45 -9.00
CA ALA A 70 -20.32 -1.19 -8.33
C ALA A 70 -20.49 -1.28 -6.81
N SER A 71 -19.40 -1.04 -6.08
CA SER A 71 -19.40 -0.94 -4.61
C SER A 71 -20.00 0.40 -4.13
N PRO A 72 -20.30 0.57 -2.83
CA PRO A 72 -20.70 1.86 -2.27
C PRO A 72 -19.68 2.99 -2.55
N ALA A 73 -18.41 2.65 -2.72
CA ALA A 73 -17.33 3.58 -3.04
C ALA A 73 -17.13 3.83 -4.55
N HIS A 74 -17.94 3.25 -5.43
CA HIS A 74 -17.69 3.23 -6.88
C HIS A 74 -17.50 4.62 -7.49
N ALA A 75 -18.31 5.61 -7.09
CA ALA A 75 -18.19 6.97 -7.61
C ALA A 75 -16.83 7.62 -7.26
N LYS A 76 -16.34 7.42 -6.02
CA LYS A 76 -15.01 7.89 -5.58
C LYS A 76 -13.90 7.18 -6.36
N ILE A 77 -14.04 5.86 -6.57
CA ILE A 77 -13.11 5.07 -7.36
C ILE A 77 -13.02 5.59 -8.80
N GLN A 78 -14.15 5.90 -9.45
CA GLN A 78 -14.17 6.44 -10.81
C GLN A 78 -13.45 7.79 -10.92
N ASN A 79 -13.59 8.66 -9.92
CA ASN A 79 -12.91 9.95 -9.88
C ASN A 79 -11.38 9.84 -9.74
N ASP A 80 -10.88 8.68 -9.34
CA ASP A 80 -9.45 8.44 -9.11
C ASP A 80 -8.81 7.59 -10.20
N THR A 81 -9.54 6.66 -10.80
CA THR A 81 -8.96 5.69 -11.73
C THR A 81 -8.37 6.34 -12.98
N PHE A 82 -9.03 7.34 -13.58
CA PHE A 82 -8.55 7.97 -14.82
C PHE A 82 -7.24 8.75 -14.67
N ARG A 83 -6.98 9.26 -13.45
CA ARG A 83 -5.78 10.04 -13.12
C ARG A 83 -4.64 9.18 -12.53
N THR A 84 -4.87 7.88 -12.36
CA THR A 84 -3.91 6.94 -11.74
C THR A 84 -2.72 6.69 -12.68
N PHE A 85 -1.51 7.12 -12.28
CA PHE A 85 -0.29 6.99 -13.08
C PHE A 85 -0.44 7.49 -14.54
N GLN A 86 -1.27 8.51 -14.77
CA GLN A 86 -1.62 8.97 -16.13
C GLN A 86 -0.38 9.41 -16.94
N GLY A 87 0.63 9.96 -16.26
CA GLY A 87 1.90 10.37 -16.85
C GLY A 87 2.87 9.24 -17.18
N ASP A 88 2.61 8.00 -16.75
CA ASP A 88 3.54 6.88 -16.92
C ASP A 88 3.15 6.01 -18.13
N PRO A 89 3.93 5.99 -19.22
CA PRO A 89 3.61 5.21 -20.41
C PRO A 89 3.72 3.70 -20.19
N LEU A 90 4.63 3.24 -19.33
CA LEU A 90 4.80 1.82 -19.04
C LEU A 90 3.57 1.29 -18.33
N PHE A 91 3.09 2.03 -17.34
CA PHE A 91 1.88 1.69 -16.59
C PHE A 91 0.67 1.60 -17.51
N ARG A 92 0.41 2.63 -18.33
CA ARG A 92 -0.77 2.69 -19.22
C ARG A 92 -0.78 1.59 -20.28
N ARG A 93 0.38 1.07 -20.67
CA ARG A 93 0.48 -0.05 -21.63
C ARG A 93 0.04 -1.38 -21.01
N ARG A 94 0.17 -1.53 -19.69
CA ARG A 94 -0.05 -2.81 -18.98
C ARG A 94 -1.30 -2.83 -18.13
N VAL A 95 -1.69 -1.69 -17.56
CA VAL A 95 -2.78 -1.57 -16.61
C VAL A 95 -3.88 -0.69 -17.19
N THR A 96 -5.09 -1.23 -17.25
CA THR A 96 -6.26 -0.52 -17.79
C THR A 96 -7.05 0.17 -16.68
N GLN A 97 -7.78 1.24 -17.01
CA GLN A 97 -8.71 1.86 -16.07
C GLN A 97 -9.75 0.86 -15.54
N ASN A 98 -10.21 -0.05 -16.41
CA ASN A 98 -11.19 -1.07 -16.06
C ASN A 98 -10.63 -2.08 -15.03
N SER A 99 -9.37 -2.49 -15.16
CA SER A 99 -8.73 -3.39 -14.18
C SER A 99 -8.54 -2.71 -12.83
N ILE A 100 -8.15 -1.43 -12.81
CA ILE A 100 -8.07 -0.63 -11.57
C ILE A 100 -9.44 -0.55 -10.92
N THR A 101 -10.47 -0.22 -11.70
CA THR A 101 -11.85 -0.11 -11.22
C THR A 101 -12.35 -1.43 -10.62
N ARG A 102 -12.15 -2.56 -11.29
CA ARG A 102 -12.59 -3.88 -10.78
C ARG A 102 -11.89 -4.25 -9.49
N VAL A 103 -10.56 -4.15 -9.43
CA VAL A 103 -9.80 -4.51 -8.22
C VAL A 103 -10.19 -3.61 -7.05
N LEU A 104 -10.29 -2.29 -7.25
CA LEU A 104 -10.68 -1.37 -6.19
C LEU A 104 -12.12 -1.60 -5.71
N ASN A 105 -13.08 -1.90 -6.60
CA ASN A 105 -14.44 -2.23 -6.18
C ASN A 105 -14.50 -3.56 -5.43
N ALA A 106 -13.75 -4.58 -5.87
CA ALA A 106 -13.67 -5.86 -5.17
C ALA A 106 -13.11 -5.69 -3.74
N VAL A 107 -12.06 -4.87 -3.58
CA VAL A 107 -11.52 -4.52 -2.25
C VAL A 107 -12.52 -3.72 -1.43
N ALA A 108 -13.21 -2.75 -2.03
CA ALA A 108 -14.22 -1.97 -1.32
C ALA A 108 -15.37 -2.85 -0.80
N TRP A 109 -15.82 -3.85 -1.58
CA TRP A 109 -16.78 -4.87 -1.13
C TRP A 109 -16.24 -5.66 0.07
N ARG A 110 -14.99 -6.13 0.02
CA ARG A 110 -14.38 -6.85 1.15
C ARG A 110 -14.33 -6.04 2.43
N LEU A 111 -13.95 -4.76 2.31
CA LEU A 111 -13.91 -3.85 3.43
C LEU A 111 -15.31 -3.55 3.98
N ASN A 112 -16.31 -3.44 3.09
CA ASN A 112 -17.71 -3.29 3.48
C ASN A 112 -18.22 -4.52 4.24
N ASP A 113 -18.03 -5.72 3.70
CA ASP A 113 -18.46 -6.98 4.32
C ASP A 113 -17.80 -7.17 5.71
N ALA A 114 -16.51 -6.85 5.83
CA ALA A 114 -15.80 -6.90 7.10
C ALA A 114 -16.28 -5.86 8.11
N HIS A 115 -16.75 -4.69 7.64
CA HIS A 115 -17.38 -3.69 8.49
C HIS A 115 -18.76 -4.15 8.97
N GLU A 116 -19.62 -4.61 8.05
CA GLU A 116 -20.95 -5.12 8.37
C GLU A 116 -20.90 -6.30 9.35
N ALA A 117 -19.96 -7.22 9.15
CA ALA A 117 -19.75 -8.33 10.07
C ALA A 117 -19.42 -7.85 11.50
N ARG A 118 -18.56 -6.84 11.64
CA ARG A 118 -18.23 -6.25 12.96
C ARG A 118 -19.42 -5.55 13.60
N VAL A 119 -20.15 -4.73 12.84
CA VAL A 119 -21.29 -3.96 13.37
C VAL A 119 -22.41 -4.89 13.82
N ASN A 120 -22.67 -5.94 13.05
CA ASN A 120 -23.77 -6.87 13.32
C ASN A 120 -23.36 -8.09 14.18
N GLY A 121 -22.12 -8.15 14.67
CA GLY A 121 -21.64 -9.23 15.56
C GLY A 121 -21.44 -10.60 14.89
N TRP A 122 -21.25 -10.65 13.57
CA TRP A 122 -20.99 -11.89 12.85
C TRP A 122 -19.55 -12.32 13.08
N GLN A 123 -19.34 -13.53 13.60
CA GLN A 123 -18.00 -14.08 13.84
C GLN A 123 -17.22 -14.35 12.52
N SER A 124 -17.91 -14.41 11.39
CA SER A 124 -17.34 -14.42 10.05
C SER A 124 -18.34 -13.79 9.07
N PRO A 125 -17.91 -12.96 8.09
CA PRO A 125 -18.81 -12.52 7.02
C PRO A 125 -19.39 -13.75 6.31
N PRO A 126 -20.70 -13.80 6.03
CA PRO A 126 -21.30 -14.95 5.36
C PRO A 126 -20.57 -15.19 4.02
N THR A 127 -19.98 -16.37 3.88
CA THR A 127 -19.36 -16.75 2.62
C THR A 127 -20.45 -17.05 1.60
N LEU A 128 -20.32 -16.56 0.37
CA LEU A 128 -21.27 -16.83 -0.72
C LEU A 128 -21.51 -18.33 -0.95
N SER A 129 -20.59 -19.20 -0.51
CA SER A 129 -20.74 -20.66 -0.53
C SER A 129 -21.80 -21.23 0.42
N GLU A 130 -22.22 -20.50 1.46
CA GLU A 130 -23.27 -20.97 2.38
C GLU A 130 -24.69 -20.79 1.81
N PHE A 131 -24.87 -19.99 0.75
CA PHE A 131 -26.14 -19.83 0.04
C PHE A 131 -26.23 -20.73 -1.20
N GLY A 132 -25.77 -21.98 -1.06
CA GLY A 132 -25.59 -22.92 -2.16
C GLY A 132 -26.72 -22.98 -3.20
N GLY A 133 -26.31 -23.03 -4.46
CA GLY A 133 -27.03 -23.78 -5.50
C GLY A 133 -27.91 -22.96 -6.47
N SER A 134 -27.50 -23.04 -7.74
CA SER A 134 -28.26 -22.73 -8.97
C SER A 134 -28.25 -21.28 -9.47
N PRO A 135 -28.06 -21.04 -10.79
CA PRO A 135 -27.91 -19.69 -11.37
C PRO A 135 -29.18 -18.82 -11.30
N ASP A 136 -30.34 -19.43 -11.11
CA ASP A 136 -31.65 -18.78 -11.33
C ASP A 136 -32.24 -18.05 -10.12
N THR A 137 -31.60 -18.10 -8.95
CA THR A 137 -32.09 -17.43 -7.73
C THR A 137 -31.32 -16.17 -7.33
N SER A 138 -30.25 -15.83 -8.07
CA SER A 138 -29.35 -14.72 -7.74
C SER A 138 -29.96 -13.31 -7.86
N PHE A 139 -31.14 -13.17 -8.49
CA PHE A 139 -31.79 -11.87 -8.70
C PHE A 139 -32.87 -11.49 -7.65
N MET A 140 -33.27 -12.37 -6.73
CA MET A 140 -34.43 -12.09 -5.85
C MET A 140 -34.20 -11.98 -4.34
N SER A 141 -32.97 -12.15 -3.82
CA SER A 141 -32.79 -12.24 -2.34
C SER A 141 -31.98 -11.13 -1.64
N ARG A 142 -31.69 -9.98 -2.26
CA ARG A 142 -31.08 -8.83 -1.54
C ARG A 142 -31.96 -7.57 -1.42
N HIS A 143 -33.06 -7.47 -2.16
CA HIS A 143 -33.98 -6.32 -2.03
C HIS A 143 -34.87 -6.38 -0.78
N SER A 144 -34.92 -7.52 -0.07
CA SER A 144 -35.81 -7.72 1.07
C SER A 144 -35.19 -7.46 2.46
N MET A 145 -33.92 -7.05 2.55
CA MET A 145 -33.25 -6.84 3.85
C MET A 145 -33.06 -5.37 4.24
N THR A 146 -33.53 -4.42 3.41
CA THR A 146 -33.52 -2.98 3.72
C THR A 146 -34.81 -2.48 4.38
N ALA A 147 -35.80 -3.36 4.61
CA ALA A 147 -37.07 -3.05 5.28
C ALA A 147 -37.11 -3.63 6.71
N GLY A 148 -36.08 -3.36 7.50
CA GLY A 148 -36.10 -3.54 8.95
C GLY A 148 -36.12 -2.16 9.60
N THR A 149 -37.12 -1.89 10.44
CA THR A 149 -37.32 -0.64 11.21
C THR A 149 -36.01 -0.13 11.81
N ARG A 150 -35.46 0.95 11.23
CA ARG A 150 -34.32 1.68 11.77
C ARG A 150 -34.76 2.35 13.07
N THR A 151 -34.20 1.93 14.19
CA THR A 151 -34.12 2.77 15.39
C THR A 151 -33.18 3.93 15.07
N GLU A 152 -33.72 5.14 15.03
CA GLU A 152 -33.00 6.39 14.82
C GLU A 152 -32.05 6.68 16.00
N ALA A 153 -30.82 6.18 15.94
CA ALA A 153 -29.73 6.64 16.80
C ALA A 153 -28.35 6.22 16.26
N SER A 154 -27.93 6.81 15.14
CA SER A 154 -26.52 7.20 14.87
C SER A 154 -26.45 7.79 13.46
N THR A 155 -26.18 9.09 13.41
CA THR A 155 -26.20 9.96 12.24
C THR A 155 -25.05 9.69 11.26
N THR A 156 -25.38 9.14 10.09
CA THR A 156 -25.01 9.60 8.72
C THR A 156 -23.54 9.85 8.30
N ASN A 157 -22.50 9.70 9.13
CA ASN A 157 -21.10 9.91 8.68
C ASN A 157 -20.26 8.64 8.54
N ASP A 158 -20.59 7.56 9.24
CA ASP A 158 -19.76 6.35 9.21
C ASP A 158 -19.91 5.56 7.90
N ALA A 159 -21.12 5.54 7.33
CA ALA A 159 -21.39 4.82 6.08
C ALA A 159 -20.71 5.44 4.84
N GLU A 160 -20.45 6.76 4.84
CA GLU A 160 -19.78 7.44 3.74
C GLU A 160 -18.26 7.24 3.71
N GLN A 161 -17.68 6.71 4.80
CA GLN A 161 -16.24 6.46 4.95
C GLN A 161 -15.81 5.00 4.77
N ILE A 162 -16.74 4.07 4.50
CA ILE A 162 -16.41 2.65 4.44
C ILE A 162 -15.91 2.27 3.04
N GLY A 163 -14.70 1.72 3.00
CA GLY A 163 -14.23 0.88 1.89
C GLY A 163 -13.34 1.55 0.85
N TYR A 164 -13.19 2.88 0.84
CA TYR A 164 -12.25 3.55 -0.05
C TYR A 164 -11.84 4.95 0.44
N VAL A 165 -10.53 5.21 0.41
CA VAL A 165 -9.92 6.52 0.65
C VAL A 165 -9.16 6.95 -0.59
N GLN A 166 -9.26 8.24 -0.96
CA GLN A 166 -8.54 8.80 -2.10
C GLN A 166 -7.03 8.57 -1.94
N GLY A 167 -6.39 7.98 -2.94
CA GLY A 167 -4.98 7.55 -2.90
C GLY A 167 -4.80 6.04 -2.89
N MET A 168 -5.84 5.26 -2.54
CA MET A 168 -5.83 3.80 -2.65
C MET A 168 -5.61 3.31 -4.09
N ASN A 169 -6.09 4.06 -5.09
CA ASN A 169 -5.78 3.82 -6.49
C ASN A 169 -4.27 3.82 -6.79
N VAL A 170 -3.51 4.70 -6.14
CA VAL A 170 -2.05 4.79 -6.32
C VAL A 170 -1.35 3.62 -5.62
N LEU A 171 -1.81 3.21 -4.44
CA LEU A 171 -1.31 1.99 -3.76
C LEU A 171 -1.63 0.72 -4.57
N CYS A 172 -2.79 0.65 -5.22
CA CYS A 172 -3.19 -0.49 -6.04
C CYS A 172 -2.35 -0.61 -7.32
N GLY A 173 -1.89 0.51 -7.88
CA GLY A 173 -1.16 0.57 -9.15
C GLY A 173 0.04 -0.39 -9.23
N PRO A 174 1.04 -0.31 -8.32
CA PRO A 174 2.19 -1.20 -8.33
C PRO A 174 1.84 -2.69 -8.33
N PHE A 175 0.80 -3.11 -7.60
CA PHE A 175 0.33 -4.50 -7.62
C PHE A 175 -0.25 -4.88 -8.98
N LEU A 176 -1.11 -4.05 -9.57
CA LEU A 176 -1.66 -4.29 -10.90
C LEU A 176 -0.57 -4.36 -11.98
N TYR A 177 0.45 -3.52 -11.87
CA TYR A 177 1.57 -3.51 -12.79
C TYR A 177 2.44 -4.77 -12.66
N ALA A 178 2.77 -5.17 -11.43
CA ALA A 178 3.64 -6.32 -11.16
C ALA A 178 2.95 -7.68 -11.38
N SER A 179 1.62 -7.74 -11.26
CA SER A 179 0.86 -8.99 -11.34
C SER A 179 0.70 -9.51 -12.77
N ARG A 180 0.39 -10.80 -12.89
CA ARG A 180 -0.01 -11.44 -14.16
C ARG A 180 -1.53 -11.51 -14.29
N SER A 181 -2.23 -11.48 -13.16
CA SER A 181 -3.69 -11.50 -13.08
C SER A 181 -4.22 -10.48 -12.07
N GLU A 182 -5.49 -10.10 -12.23
CA GLU A 182 -6.16 -9.21 -11.27
C GLU A 182 -6.34 -9.85 -9.90
N VAL A 183 -6.47 -11.18 -9.81
CA VAL A 183 -6.63 -11.91 -8.55
C VAL A 183 -5.39 -11.78 -7.68
N GLU A 184 -4.19 -11.86 -8.28
CA GLU A 184 -2.93 -11.64 -7.57
C GLU A 184 -2.81 -10.21 -7.07
N ALA A 185 -3.15 -9.24 -7.93
CA ALA A 185 -3.11 -7.82 -7.57
C ALA A 185 -4.09 -7.51 -6.42
N PHE A 186 -5.31 -8.04 -6.52
CA PHE A 186 -6.33 -7.97 -5.47
C PHE A 186 -5.82 -8.58 -4.16
N THR A 187 -5.26 -9.78 -4.22
CA THR A 187 -4.78 -10.51 -3.02
C THR A 187 -3.67 -9.76 -2.31
N GLY A 188 -2.67 -9.27 -3.06
CA GLY A 188 -1.57 -8.50 -2.48
C GLY A 188 -2.01 -7.14 -1.93
N PHE A 189 -2.86 -6.43 -2.67
CA PHE A 189 -3.36 -5.13 -2.26
C PHE A 189 -4.27 -5.23 -1.03
N GLU A 190 -5.20 -6.20 -1.00
CA GLU A 190 -6.04 -6.49 0.17
C GLU A 190 -5.17 -6.79 1.40
N ALA A 191 -4.16 -7.67 1.27
CA ALA A 191 -3.28 -8.02 2.37
C ALA A 191 -2.52 -6.79 2.92
N LEU A 192 -1.98 -5.94 2.03
CA LEU A 192 -1.28 -4.72 2.42
C LEU A 192 -2.17 -3.81 3.27
N ILE A 193 -3.34 -3.45 2.77
CA ILE A 193 -4.18 -2.44 3.42
C ILE A 193 -4.98 -2.98 4.61
N THR A 194 -5.13 -4.29 4.75
CA THR A 194 -5.88 -4.87 5.88
C THR A 194 -4.98 -5.32 7.03
N ARG A 195 -3.72 -5.67 6.75
CA ARG A 195 -2.76 -6.21 7.74
C ARG A 195 -1.57 -5.31 7.98
N GLU A 196 -0.99 -4.75 6.93
CA GLU A 196 0.25 -3.97 7.04
C GLU A 196 -0.02 -2.52 7.40
N CYS A 197 -0.91 -1.85 6.66
CA CYS A 197 -1.25 -0.45 6.87
C CYS A 197 -2.77 -0.15 7.02
N PRO A 198 -3.51 -0.88 7.87
CA PRO A 198 -4.94 -0.61 8.09
C PRO A 198 -5.25 0.82 8.52
N GLY A 199 -4.38 1.47 9.30
CA GLY A 199 -4.53 2.86 9.72
C GLY A 199 -4.44 3.88 8.57
N TYR A 200 -4.06 3.47 7.35
CA TYR A 200 -3.97 4.36 6.19
C TYR A 200 -5.28 4.49 5.41
N VAL A 201 -6.12 3.46 5.46
CA VAL A 201 -7.32 3.34 4.62
C VAL A 201 -8.61 3.33 5.43
N ARG A 202 -8.53 3.45 6.76
CA ARG A 202 -9.67 3.51 7.67
C ARG A 202 -9.97 4.96 8.09
N GLY A 203 -11.23 5.36 8.00
CA GLY A 203 -11.79 6.56 8.64
C GLY A 203 -10.89 7.80 8.56
N SER A 204 -10.46 8.29 9.73
CA SER A 204 -9.63 9.50 9.92
C SER A 204 -8.19 9.42 9.39
N MET A 205 -7.77 8.29 8.81
CA MET A 205 -6.40 8.06 8.31
C MET A 205 -5.33 8.33 9.40
N GLU A 206 -5.64 7.97 10.65
CA GLU A 206 -4.78 8.25 11.81
C GLU A 206 -3.35 7.75 11.59
N GLY A 207 -3.18 6.60 10.92
CA GLY A 207 -1.86 6.08 10.64
C GLY A 207 -1.05 6.94 9.68
N VAL A 208 -1.68 7.60 8.71
CA VAL A 208 -1.00 8.59 7.84
C VAL A 208 -0.57 9.79 8.66
N HIS A 209 -1.43 10.30 9.54
CA HIS A 209 -1.11 11.45 10.39
C HIS A 209 0.04 11.15 11.36
N LYS A 210 0.05 9.97 11.99
CA LYS A 210 1.18 9.50 12.80
C LYS A 210 2.45 9.36 11.97
N GLY A 211 2.37 8.77 10.78
CA GLY A 211 3.51 8.66 9.86
C GLY A 211 4.09 10.02 9.47
N LEU A 212 3.24 11.05 9.28
CA LEU A 212 3.70 12.41 8.99
C LEU A 212 4.43 13.04 10.17
N ALA A 213 3.93 12.88 11.40
CA ALA A 213 4.64 13.34 12.59
C ALA A 213 6.00 12.64 12.74
N LEU A 214 6.05 11.34 12.46
CA LEU A 214 7.30 10.57 12.48
C LEU A 214 8.31 11.01 11.41
N VAL A 215 7.86 11.47 10.23
CA VAL A 215 8.77 12.06 9.23
C VAL A 215 9.49 13.28 9.82
N ASP A 216 8.78 14.17 10.49
CA ASP A 216 9.36 15.35 11.14
C ASP A 216 10.33 14.93 12.28
N HIS A 217 9.92 14.02 13.17
CA HIS A 217 10.74 13.56 14.29
C HIS A 217 12.02 12.83 13.84
N VAL A 218 11.91 11.93 12.85
CA VAL A 218 13.07 11.23 12.30
C VAL A 218 14.02 12.22 11.64
N LEU A 219 13.50 13.21 10.90
CA LEU A 219 14.33 14.25 10.27
C LEU A 219 15.08 15.08 11.32
N GLU A 220 14.42 15.45 12.43
CA GLU A 220 15.05 16.15 13.55
C GLU A 220 16.23 15.37 14.12
N VAL A 221 16.08 14.05 14.29
CA VAL A 221 17.15 13.19 14.82
C VAL A 221 18.31 13.03 13.83
N VAL A 222 18.03 12.76 12.56
CA VAL A 222 19.08 12.37 11.60
C VAL A 222 19.75 13.56 10.93
N ASP A 223 19.05 14.70 10.81
CA ASP A 223 19.56 15.95 10.25
C ASP A 223 18.90 17.19 10.90
N PRO A 224 19.28 17.53 12.15
CA PRO A 224 18.69 18.64 12.90
C PRO A 224 18.76 19.99 12.18
N LYS A 225 19.82 20.21 11.38
CA LYS A 225 20.00 21.45 10.61
C LYS A 225 18.95 21.59 9.51
N LEU A 226 18.67 20.50 8.79
CA LEU A 226 17.65 20.49 7.76
C LEU A 226 16.25 20.65 8.38
N PHE A 227 15.98 19.94 9.47
CA PHE A 227 14.74 20.07 10.23
C PHE A 227 14.49 21.52 10.68
N ALA A 228 15.44 22.14 11.37
CA ALA A 228 15.31 23.52 11.86
C ALA A 228 15.07 24.51 10.73
N HIS A 229 15.72 24.32 9.57
CA HIS A 229 15.50 25.15 8.40
C HIS A 229 14.07 25.03 7.85
N LEU A 230 13.52 23.80 7.76
CA LEU A 230 12.14 23.59 7.32
C LEU A 230 11.13 24.18 8.32
N MET A 231 11.37 24.01 9.63
CA MET A 231 10.50 24.58 10.66
C MET A 231 10.49 26.11 10.64
N ALA A 232 11.64 26.75 10.40
CA ALA A 232 11.73 28.20 10.22
C ALA A 232 10.93 28.72 9.01
N HIS A 233 10.68 27.87 8.02
CA HIS A 233 9.82 28.16 6.85
C HIS A 233 8.39 27.61 7.01
N HIS A 234 8.02 27.14 8.20
CA HIS A 234 6.72 26.51 8.48
C HIS A 234 6.41 25.29 7.60
N MET A 235 7.43 24.55 7.16
CA MET A 235 7.33 23.40 6.26
C MET A 235 7.30 22.08 7.04
N GLN A 236 6.25 21.86 7.84
CA GLN A 236 6.00 20.57 8.51
C GLN A 236 5.68 19.48 7.48
N ALA A 237 6.04 18.22 7.78
CA ALA A 237 5.83 17.08 6.89
C ALA A 237 4.39 16.97 6.36
N LYS A 238 3.38 17.31 7.17
CA LYS A 238 1.97 17.32 6.76
C LYS A 238 1.65 18.17 5.52
N ILE A 239 2.51 19.12 5.18
CA ILE A 239 2.32 20.04 4.04
C ILE A 239 2.79 19.42 2.73
N TYR A 240 3.82 18.57 2.76
CA TYR A 240 4.47 18.05 1.55
C TYR A 240 4.52 16.53 1.45
N ALA A 241 4.56 15.81 2.57
CA ALA A 241 4.77 14.36 2.60
C ALA A 241 3.49 13.53 2.64
N PHE A 242 2.29 14.14 2.67
CA PHE A 242 1.02 13.41 2.81
C PHE A 242 0.87 12.32 1.73
N ALA A 243 1.09 12.66 0.46
CA ALA A 243 1.02 11.71 -0.63
C ALA A 243 2.09 10.61 -0.52
N SER A 244 3.33 10.97 -0.12
CA SER A 244 4.43 10.01 0.03
C SER A 244 4.20 9.03 1.17
N VAL A 245 3.61 9.46 2.30
CA VAL A 245 3.24 8.56 3.39
C VAL A 245 2.09 7.65 2.95
N LEU A 246 0.97 8.24 2.51
CA LEU A 246 -0.23 7.50 2.14
C LEU A 246 0.03 6.45 1.06
N THR A 247 0.82 6.79 0.05
CA THR A 247 1.03 5.92 -1.13
C THR A 247 2.31 5.09 -1.05
N MET A 248 2.98 5.04 0.10
CA MET A 248 4.28 4.39 0.25
C MET A 248 5.28 4.85 -0.83
N SER A 249 5.36 6.16 -1.04
CA SER A 249 6.15 6.85 -2.06
C SER A 249 5.82 6.50 -3.51
N ALA A 250 4.74 5.75 -3.79
CA ALA A 250 4.37 5.37 -5.15
C ALA A 250 3.89 6.55 -6.02
N CYS A 251 3.57 7.69 -5.41
CA CYS A 251 3.27 8.93 -6.14
C CYS A 251 4.50 9.62 -6.76
N THR A 252 5.72 9.21 -6.38
CA THR A 252 6.96 9.82 -6.88
C THR A 252 7.53 8.94 -8.01
N PRO A 253 7.56 9.42 -9.27
CA PRO A 253 8.08 8.64 -10.39
C PRO A 253 9.60 8.43 -10.29
N PRO A 254 10.19 7.51 -11.05
CA PRO A 254 9.55 6.62 -12.03
C PRO A 254 9.09 5.28 -11.42
N LEU A 255 8.11 4.62 -12.04
CA LEU A 255 7.53 3.37 -11.54
C LEU A 255 8.55 2.24 -11.29
N PRO A 256 9.57 1.99 -12.13
CA PRO A 256 10.57 0.95 -11.84
C PRO A 256 11.30 1.16 -10.50
N GLU A 257 11.55 2.42 -10.12
CA GLU A 257 12.16 2.77 -8.84
C GLU A 257 11.18 2.58 -7.68
N VAL A 258 9.89 2.89 -7.87
CA VAL A 258 8.83 2.54 -6.91
C VAL A 258 8.82 1.04 -6.63
N LEU A 259 8.86 0.20 -7.67
CA LEU A 259 8.87 -1.26 -7.52
C LEU A 259 10.11 -1.74 -6.74
N CYS A 260 11.29 -1.18 -7.04
CA CYS A 260 12.52 -1.50 -6.33
C CYS A 260 12.46 -1.07 -4.85
N LEU A 261 11.88 0.09 -4.56
CA LEU A 261 11.66 0.55 -3.20
C LEU A 261 10.68 -0.40 -2.46
N TRP A 262 9.62 -0.84 -3.11
CA TRP A 262 8.63 -1.77 -2.54
C TRP A 262 9.21 -3.17 -2.30
N ASP A 263 10.12 -3.64 -3.16
CA ASP A 263 10.89 -4.87 -2.93
C ASP A 263 11.62 -4.81 -1.58
N PHE A 264 12.25 -3.67 -1.27
CA PHE A 264 12.89 -3.41 0.03
C PHE A 264 11.86 -3.31 1.17
N LEU A 265 10.79 -2.53 0.99
CA LEU A 265 9.78 -2.33 2.02
C LEU A 265 9.09 -3.63 2.41
N PHE A 266 8.82 -4.54 1.48
CA PHE A 266 8.24 -5.85 1.85
C PHE A 266 9.27 -6.81 2.41
N ALA A 267 10.54 -6.73 2.01
CA ALA A 267 11.58 -7.57 2.59
C ALA A 267 11.92 -7.19 4.03
N TYR A 268 11.92 -5.89 4.34
CA TYR A 268 12.34 -5.37 5.65
C TYR A 268 11.17 -4.96 6.54
N GLY A 269 10.20 -4.23 6.00
CA GLY A 269 9.04 -3.71 6.74
C GLY A 269 8.39 -2.50 6.05
N PRO A 270 7.09 -2.53 5.71
CA PRO A 270 6.38 -1.42 5.05
C PRO A 270 6.48 -0.09 5.80
N HIS A 271 6.54 -0.16 7.12
CA HIS A 271 6.68 0.98 8.01
C HIS A 271 7.94 1.83 7.76
N LEU A 272 8.99 1.23 7.19
CA LEU A 272 10.24 1.95 6.88
C LEU A 272 10.10 2.98 5.76
N ASN A 273 8.95 3.07 5.09
CA ASN A 273 8.69 4.16 4.15
C ASN A 273 8.88 5.55 4.79
N VAL A 274 8.63 5.70 6.09
CA VAL A 274 8.95 6.93 6.84
C VAL A 274 10.43 7.29 6.71
N LEU A 275 11.33 6.32 6.90
CA LEU A 275 12.78 6.53 6.75
C LEU A 275 13.16 6.80 5.30
N CYS A 276 12.50 6.15 4.35
CA CYS A 276 12.73 6.39 2.92
C CYS A 276 12.31 7.81 2.50
N ILE A 277 11.26 8.38 3.09
CA ILE A 277 10.87 9.78 2.86
C ILE A 277 11.94 10.72 3.42
N VAL A 278 12.40 10.50 4.65
CA VAL A 278 13.48 11.33 5.23
C VAL A 278 14.78 11.20 4.43
N ALA A 279 15.11 9.99 3.97
CA ALA A 279 16.28 9.76 3.12
C ALA A 279 16.21 10.53 1.79
N GLN A 280 15.02 10.63 1.17
CA GLN A 280 14.81 11.48 -0.01
C GLN A 280 15.16 12.94 0.30
N LEU A 281 14.70 13.49 1.44
CA LEU A 281 14.99 14.87 1.84
C LEU A 281 16.50 15.09 2.09
N VAL A 282 17.15 14.15 2.77
CA VAL A 282 18.58 14.21 3.06
C VAL A 282 19.41 14.17 1.78
N LEU A 283 19.01 13.38 0.78
CA LEU A 283 19.68 13.30 -0.51
C LEU A 283 19.66 14.62 -1.30
N ILE A 284 18.64 15.47 -1.06
CA ILE A 284 18.48 16.77 -1.73
C ILE A 284 18.71 17.95 -0.75
N ARG A 285 19.33 17.69 0.42
CA ARG A 285 19.46 18.67 1.50
C ARG A 285 20.09 19.98 1.05
N THR A 286 21.07 19.92 0.16
CA THR A 286 21.80 21.10 -0.30
C THR A 286 20.90 22.00 -1.15
N GLU A 287 20.03 21.41 -1.97
CA GLU A 287 19.05 22.12 -2.78
C GLU A 287 17.99 22.78 -1.90
N ILE A 288 17.50 22.06 -0.87
CA ILE A 288 16.53 22.59 0.08
C ILE A 288 17.12 23.77 0.85
N LEU A 289 18.30 23.61 1.46
CA LEU A 289 18.90 24.63 2.34
C LEU A 289 19.30 25.91 1.60
N ASN A 290 19.63 25.81 0.31
CA ASN A 290 20.04 26.95 -0.50
C ASN A 290 18.87 27.57 -1.28
N SER A 291 17.70 26.93 -1.28
CA SER A 291 16.54 27.43 -2.04
C SER A 291 15.88 28.60 -1.30
N PRO A 292 15.56 29.70 -1.99
CA PRO A 292 14.71 30.74 -1.43
C PRO A 292 13.25 30.30 -1.31
N SER A 293 12.87 29.16 -1.91
CA SER A 293 11.51 28.61 -1.84
C SER A 293 11.54 27.07 -1.74
N PRO A 294 11.87 26.51 -0.55
CA PRO A 294 11.91 25.06 -0.32
C PRO A 294 10.60 24.33 -0.67
N ASN A 295 9.46 25.00 -0.52
CA ASN A 295 8.13 24.46 -0.82
C ASN A 295 7.96 24.01 -2.28
N GLN A 296 8.59 24.69 -3.25
CA GLN A 296 8.50 24.29 -4.66
C GLN A 296 9.16 22.94 -4.92
N ILE A 297 10.31 22.70 -4.27
CA ILE A 297 11.04 21.43 -4.33
C ILE A 297 10.25 20.33 -3.61
N LEU A 298 9.74 20.61 -2.41
CA LEU A 298 9.05 19.63 -1.57
C LEU A 298 7.70 19.18 -2.15
N ARG A 299 7.01 20.05 -2.91
CA ARG A 299 5.77 19.68 -3.62
C ARG A 299 6.02 18.80 -4.84
N ASN A 300 7.22 18.89 -5.43
CA ASN A 300 7.60 18.16 -6.62
C ASN A 300 8.97 17.51 -6.37
N LEU A 301 8.98 16.48 -5.53
CA LEU A 301 10.20 15.76 -5.22
C LEU A 301 10.87 15.28 -6.52
N PRO A 302 12.22 15.32 -6.58
CA PRO A 302 12.94 14.73 -7.70
C PRO A 302 12.61 13.24 -7.88
N SER A 303 12.93 12.72 -9.06
CA SER A 303 12.75 11.31 -9.38
C SER A 303 13.32 10.39 -8.28
N LEU A 304 12.57 9.34 -7.93
CA LEU A 304 13.03 8.32 -7.00
C LEU A 304 14.34 7.70 -7.47
N ARG A 305 15.21 7.46 -6.51
CA ARG A 305 16.47 6.72 -6.66
C ARG A 305 16.51 5.67 -5.56
N ALA A 306 15.78 4.57 -5.75
CA ALA A 306 15.50 3.59 -4.71
C ALA A 306 16.77 3.08 -4.05
N LYS A 307 17.82 2.77 -4.82
CA LYS A 307 19.11 2.30 -4.27
C LYS A 307 19.75 3.32 -3.33
N ASP A 308 19.82 4.59 -3.74
CA ASP A 308 20.40 5.67 -2.92
C ASP A 308 19.54 5.92 -1.68
N ILE A 309 18.21 5.94 -1.85
CA ILE A 309 17.23 6.12 -0.77
C ILE A 309 17.35 5.01 0.26
N ILE A 310 17.41 3.75 -0.17
CA ILE A 310 17.55 2.58 0.71
C ILE A 310 18.88 2.65 1.45
N ALA A 311 19.99 2.95 0.77
CA ALA A 311 21.30 3.05 1.39
C ALA A 311 21.36 4.15 2.48
N VAL A 312 20.73 5.30 2.22
CA VAL A 312 20.65 6.38 3.22
C VAL A 312 19.69 6.01 4.35
N ALA A 313 18.52 5.45 4.05
CA ALA A 313 17.54 5.05 5.06
C ALA A 313 18.08 3.99 6.04
N THR A 314 18.81 2.99 5.54
CA THR A 314 19.43 1.96 6.41
C THR A 314 20.53 2.53 7.30
N SER A 315 21.21 3.59 6.86
CA SER A 315 22.20 4.30 7.68
C SER A 315 21.60 5.03 8.90
N PHE A 316 20.29 5.26 8.91
CA PHE A 316 19.59 5.90 10.02
C PHE A 316 19.36 4.97 11.20
N ALA A 317 19.34 3.65 10.99
CA ALA A 317 18.93 2.68 12.01
C ALA A 317 19.73 2.82 13.33
N GLY A 318 21.03 3.13 13.26
CA GLY A 318 21.86 3.33 14.45
C GLY A 318 21.66 4.67 15.18
N LYS A 319 20.90 5.60 14.60
CA LYS A 319 20.64 6.94 15.16
C LYS A 319 19.25 7.07 15.78
N ILE A 320 18.30 6.23 15.37
CA ILE A 320 16.91 6.33 15.78
C ILE A 320 16.74 5.71 17.18
N PRO A 321 16.18 6.45 18.15
CA PRO A 321 15.84 5.91 19.46
C PRO A 321 14.90 4.70 19.38
N GLU A 322 15.02 3.74 20.30
CA GLU A 322 14.26 2.48 20.26
C GLU A 322 12.74 2.69 20.39
N ASP A 323 12.33 3.64 21.22
CA ASP A 323 10.93 4.05 21.40
C ASP A 323 10.36 4.67 20.12
N MET A 324 11.11 5.56 19.46
CA MET A 324 10.73 6.11 18.16
C MET A 324 10.65 5.01 17.09
N PHE A 325 11.58 4.05 17.08
CA PHE A 325 11.54 2.94 16.15
C PHE A 325 10.30 2.07 16.35
N ARG A 326 9.87 1.88 17.60
CA ARG A 326 8.61 1.19 17.94
C ARG A 326 7.40 1.95 17.41
N GLU A 327 7.36 3.27 17.55
CA GLU A 327 6.30 4.09 16.95
C GLU A 327 6.28 3.95 15.43
N ILE A 328 7.44 3.91 14.78
CA ILE A 328 7.53 3.63 13.34
C ILE A 328 6.95 2.26 13.01
N ILE A 329 7.20 1.19 13.77
CA ILE A 329 6.61 -0.12 13.48
C ILE A 329 5.07 -0.08 13.56
N GLU A 330 4.53 0.62 14.56
CA GLU A 330 3.10 0.55 14.91
C GLU A 330 2.23 1.63 14.26
N HIS A 331 2.79 2.72 13.73
CA HIS A 331 2.00 3.88 13.30
C HIS A 331 0.92 3.55 12.25
N ALA A 332 1.16 2.55 11.41
CA ALA A 332 0.25 2.18 10.32
C ALA A 332 -0.84 1.17 10.73
N LYS A 333 -0.82 0.70 11.98
CA LYS A 333 -1.79 -0.29 12.52
C LYS A 333 -3.11 0.35 12.94
#